data_AF-A0A2R4XIA9-F1
#
_entry.id   AF-A0A2R4XIA9-F1
#
_cell.length_a   1.000
_cell.length_b   1.000
_cell.length_c   1.000
_cell.angle_alpha   90.00
_cell.angle_beta   90.00
_cell.angle_gamma   90.00
#
_symmetry.space_group_name_H-M   'P 1'
#
loop_
_entity.id
_entity.type
_entity.pdbx_description
1 polymer ?
#
loop_
_entity_poly.entity_id
_entity_poly.type
_entity_poly.pdbx_seq_one_letter_code
_entity_poly.pdbx_strand_id
1 'polypeptide(L)'
;MLPFTSATPARLTALATTRLPRLVLIAIATLYILIGLFERDPWKTDDVVALASMMTAVETGGLTRLFPHIGTAALASIGPLTNWVGEVFIRILGPLLGDIAAARFATLFWYVLCLACLWYATYLAGRRSEAQPLALPFGGEPKEAQYGRLLADISVLFLIATVGIVLRTHETSVAPALMAFQALALLGVLRLLDKPLQAWAILATAIAAAGLTFGLTAALPLAAATLLASVSEPIRKRIVQIILAVLAGLLPIAIWLYFVHLVNPEWAQAWWFYNGVHLQPGAISEHLNPIRDLPWFIWPTWPLALIAVWNWRKSLLAPHIWVPTVFIVTQSIAILLERHAGELEYISLTVPCAMMAAFSVPTLRRAAVNALDWFALMYFSVTAVSVWLGWITQQTGWPTALASNISRQTVGYTGSVSTGAIAMAIVISLAWIATVIWRIHLNPKAAWRGALLCAAGLTSSWILLVLLWMPTVDYVRSYRTMSADLHQAIERVQTVAGRPLCISAVGLSQGAQASLFVFNRIEVTDDMSCPLLLQQTTAERLRQGIAGFDRNTATLWSGSRGADRFDRYRLLQIKPQQ
;
A
#
# COMPACT_ATOMS: atom_id res chain seq x y z
N MET A 1 -2.88 47.21 -11.58
CA MET A 1 -3.73 46.09 -11.11
C MET A 1 -4.76 45.82 -12.18
N LEU A 2 -4.55 44.81 -13.03
CA LEU A 2 -5.54 44.36 -14.00
C LEU A 2 -6.33 43.21 -13.37
N PRO A 3 -7.67 43.21 -13.41
CA PRO A 3 -8.46 42.12 -12.85
C PRO A 3 -8.33 40.93 -13.79
N PHE A 4 -7.63 39.88 -13.37
CA PHE A 4 -7.75 38.58 -14.03
C PHE A 4 -9.16 38.04 -13.75
N THR A 5 -10.11 38.42 -14.61
CA THR A 5 -11.43 37.80 -14.71
C THR A 5 -11.30 36.44 -15.39
N SER A 6 -10.63 35.48 -14.75
CA SER A 6 -10.97 34.07 -14.97
C SER A 6 -11.98 33.69 -13.89
N ALA A 7 -13.24 33.50 -14.29
CA ALA A 7 -14.28 33.05 -13.38
C ALA A 7 -13.86 31.69 -12.79
N THR A 8 -13.52 31.66 -11.50
CA THR A 8 -13.16 30.41 -10.84
C THR A 8 -14.40 29.52 -10.74
N PRO A 9 -14.29 28.20 -11.01
CA PRO A 9 -15.43 27.29 -10.95
C PRO A 9 -15.84 26.97 -9.49
N ALA A 10 -14.99 27.27 -8.52
CA ALA A 10 -15.22 27.02 -7.10
C ALA A 10 -16.28 27.98 -6.52
N ARG A 11 -17.37 27.41 -5.99
CA ARG A 11 -18.49 28.16 -5.42
C ARG A 11 -18.76 27.67 -4.01
N LEU A 12 -18.21 28.37 -3.02
CA LEU A 12 -18.38 28.03 -1.60
C LEU A 12 -18.64 29.29 -0.77
N THR A 13 -19.55 29.15 0.19
CA THR A 13 -19.78 30.15 1.23
C THR A 13 -18.94 29.81 2.46
N ALA A 14 -18.66 30.79 3.32
CA ALA A 14 -17.94 30.59 4.58
C ALA A 14 -18.59 29.50 5.48
N LEU A 15 -19.92 29.38 5.43
CA LEU A 15 -20.68 28.35 6.16
C LEU A 15 -20.36 26.92 5.67
N ALA A 16 -20.12 26.74 4.37
CA ALA A 16 -19.75 25.45 3.80
C ALA A 16 -18.28 25.08 4.12
N THR A 17 -17.46 26.05 4.54
CA THR A 17 -16.06 25.87 4.95
C THR A 17 -15.86 25.74 6.46
N THR A 18 -16.90 25.33 7.18
CA THR A 18 -16.79 25.01 8.60
C THR A 18 -15.72 23.94 8.82
N ARG A 19 -14.87 24.14 9.84
CA ARG A 19 -13.74 23.26 10.11
C ARG A 19 -14.24 21.89 10.56
N LEU A 20 -13.66 20.84 9.98
CA LEU A 20 -13.78 19.50 10.55
C LEU A 20 -13.12 19.50 11.94
N PRO A 21 -13.75 18.94 12.98
CA PRO A 21 -13.09 18.78 14.27
C PRO A 21 -11.82 17.94 14.09
N ARG A 22 -10.66 18.48 14.52
CA ARG A 22 -9.36 17.80 14.33
C ARG A 22 -9.32 16.41 14.94
N LEU A 23 -9.99 16.22 16.07
CA LEU A 23 -10.09 14.93 16.73
C LEU A 23 -10.76 13.87 15.85
N VAL A 24 -11.76 14.25 15.04
CA VAL A 24 -12.43 13.32 14.11
C VAL A 24 -11.47 12.88 13.01
N LEU A 25 -10.73 13.81 12.41
CA LEU A 25 -9.75 13.48 11.37
C LEU A 25 -8.65 12.56 11.91
N ILE A 26 -8.10 12.90 13.08
CA ILE A 26 -7.06 12.09 13.74
C ILE A 26 -7.64 10.72 14.11
N ALA A 27 -8.83 10.66 14.71
CA ALA A 27 -9.46 9.40 15.08
C ALA A 27 -9.66 8.48 13.88
N ILE A 28 -10.18 8.98 12.75
CA ILE A 28 -10.37 8.17 11.54
C ILE A 28 -9.02 7.71 10.97
N ALA A 29 -8.04 8.61 10.85
CA ALA A 29 -6.72 8.25 10.34
C ALA A 29 -6.00 7.21 11.22
N THR A 30 -6.12 7.35 12.54
CA THR A 30 -5.51 6.43 13.51
C THR A 30 -6.25 5.09 13.57
N LEU A 31 -7.58 5.10 13.68
CA LEU A 31 -8.38 3.87 13.72
C LEU A 31 -8.27 3.08 12.42
N TYR A 32 -8.18 3.76 11.28
CA TYR A 32 -7.93 3.13 9.99
C TYR A 32 -6.67 2.29 10.07
N ILE A 33 -5.50 2.89 10.32
CA ILE A 33 -4.21 2.20 10.19
C ILE A 33 -3.89 1.25 11.34
N LEU A 34 -4.29 1.55 12.58
CA LEU A 34 -3.88 0.72 13.73
C LEU A 34 -4.63 -0.62 13.74
N ILE A 35 -5.91 -0.61 13.39
CA ILE A 35 -6.74 -1.82 13.40
C ILE A 35 -6.49 -2.60 12.11
N GLY A 36 -5.92 -3.80 12.24
CA GLY A 36 -5.56 -4.67 11.12
C GLY A 36 -4.10 -4.59 10.68
N LEU A 37 -3.35 -3.60 11.18
CA LEU A 37 -1.89 -3.61 11.04
C LEU A 37 -1.27 -4.53 12.10
N PHE A 38 -1.68 -4.41 13.36
CA PHE A 38 -1.13 -5.22 14.47
C PHE A 38 -1.95 -6.49 14.75
N GLU A 39 -1.41 -7.39 15.57
CA GLU A 39 -2.09 -8.61 16.07
C GLU A 39 -2.62 -9.58 14.99
N ARG A 40 -1.85 -9.72 13.92
CA ARG A 40 -2.09 -10.70 12.86
C ARG A 40 -0.82 -11.33 12.34
N ASP A 41 -0.92 -12.50 11.73
CA ASP A 41 0.21 -13.13 11.05
C ASP A 41 0.62 -12.34 9.80
N PRO A 42 1.92 -12.32 9.45
CA PRO A 42 2.37 -11.78 8.17
C PRO A 42 1.87 -12.65 7.03
N TRP A 43 1.22 -12.02 6.06
CA TRP A 43 0.59 -12.73 4.95
C TRP A 43 1.47 -12.79 3.70
N LYS A 44 1.09 -13.65 2.75
CA LYS A 44 1.70 -13.71 1.41
C LYS A 44 1.33 -12.47 0.59
N THR A 45 2.15 -11.98 -0.34
CA THR A 45 3.60 -12.24 -0.57
C THR A 45 4.40 -11.07 0.01
N ASP A 46 3.99 -9.85 -0.30
CA ASP A 46 4.82 -8.65 -0.06
C ASP A 46 4.99 -8.35 1.43
N ASP A 47 3.96 -8.59 2.25
CA ASP A 47 3.99 -8.41 3.71
C ASP A 47 5.09 -9.24 4.37
N VAL A 48 5.08 -10.56 4.15
CA VAL A 48 6.09 -11.44 4.74
C VAL A 48 7.46 -11.31 4.09
N VAL A 49 7.55 -11.00 2.79
CA VAL A 49 8.83 -10.84 2.08
C VAL A 49 9.60 -9.63 2.59
N ALA A 50 8.96 -8.46 2.69
CA ALA A 50 9.66 -7.29 3.20
C ALA A 50 10.00 -7.45 4.70
N LEU A 51 9.10 -8.06 5.48
CA LEU A 51 9.36 -8.38 6.88
C LEU A 51 10.58 -9.30 7.05
N ALA A 52 10.64 -10.40 6.28
CA ALA A 52 11.78 -11.32 6.30
C ALA A 52 13.09 -10.59 5.99
N SER A 53 13.06 -9.64 5.05
CA SER A 53 14.24 -8.87 4.69
C SER A 53 14.68 -7.88 5.75
N MET A 54 13.74 -7.21 6.42
CA MET A 54 14.02 -6.38 7.60
C MET A 54 14.65 -7.20 8.73
N MET A 55 14.11 -8.40 9.01
CA MET A 55 14.65 -9.30 10.04
C MET A 55 16.06 -9.81 9.68
N THR A 56 16.28 -10.16 8.41
CA THR A 56 17.60 -10.57 7.90
C THR A 56 18.65 -9.47 8.09
N ALA A 57 18.30 -8.21 7.86
CA ALA A 57 19.20 -7.08 8.08
C ALA A 57 19.57 -6.89 9.57
N VAL A 58 18.64 -7.20 10.47
CA VAL A 58 18.87 -7.12 11.93
C VAL A 58 19.81 -8.23 12.40
N GLU A 59 19.53 -9.47 11.99
CA GLU A 59 20.19 -10.70 12.45
C GLU A 59 21.59 -10.88 11.85
N THR A 60 21.71 -10.80 10.52
CA THR A 60 22.97 -11.06 9.82
C THR A 60 23.86 -9.82 9.75
N GLY A 61 23.26 -8.65 9.52
CA GLY A 61 23.98 -7.40 9.33
C GLY A 61 24.97 -7.42 8.15
N GLY A 62 25.95 -6.50 8.19
CA GLY A 62 26.99 -6.42 7.16
C GLY A 62 26.41 -6.11 5.77
N LEU A 63 26.72 -6.95 4.79
CA LEU A 63 26.30 -6.74 3.39
C LEU A 63 24.78 -6.84 3.18
N THR A 64 24.05 -7.57 4.03
CA THR A 64 22.58 -7.67 3.93
C THR A 64 21.88 -6.36 4.26
N ARG A 65 22.58 -5.42 4.92
CA ARG A 65 22.10 -4.03 5.07
C ARG A 65 22.28 -3.23 3.78
N LEU A 66 23.30 -3.52 2.98
CA LEU A 66 23.56 -2.77 1.77
C LEU A 66 22.55 -3.13 0.66
N PHE A 67 22.16 -4.41 0.57
CA PHE A 67 21.23 -4.90 -0.44
C PHE A 67 20.32 -6.03 0.10
N PRO A 68 18.99 -5.97 -0.13
CA PRO A 68 18.00 -6.87 0.47
C PRO A 68 18.22 -8.38 0.25
N HIS A 69 17.96 -9.16 1.31
CA HIS A 69 18.04 -10.63 1.38
C HIS A 69 16.85 -11.22 2.16
N ILE A 70 16.55 -12.50 1.98
CA ILE A 70 15.71 -13.33 2.84
C ILE A 70 16.58 -14.45 3.38
N GLY A 71 17.07 -14.35 4.61
CA GLY A 71 18.14 -15.21 5.11
C GLY A 71 19.36 -15.13 4.19
N THR A 72 19.75 -16.26 3.61
CA THR A 72 20.83 -16.36 2.62
C THR A 72 20.42 -16.04 1.18
N ALA A 73 19.13 -15.97 0.86
CA ALA A 73 18.66 -15.80 -0.50
C ALA A 73 18.58 -14.32 -0.92
N ALA A 74 19.04 -14.03 -2.13
CA ALA A 74 19.02 -12.68 -2.69
C ALA A 74 17.59 -12.19 -2.95
N LEU A 75 17.26 -10.97 -2.49
CA LEU A 75 16.00 -10.29 -2.79
C LEU A 75 16.25 -9.05 -3.65
N ALA A 76 16.44 -9.24 -4.95
CA ALA A 76 16.79 -8.15 -5.86
C ALA A 76 15.57 -7.38 -6.41
N SER A 77 14.34 -7.77 -6.06
CA SER A 77 13.10 -7.14 -6.55
C SER A 77 12.73 -5.83 -5.86
N ILE A 78 13.36 -5.50 -4.72
CA ILE A 78 13.15 -4.25 -3.98
C ILE A 78 14.48 -3.58 -3.64
N GLY A 79 14.44 -2.29 -3.32
CA GLY A 79 15.59 -1.54 -2.81
C GLY A 79 15.71 -1.59 -1.28
N PRO A 80 16.82 -1.06 -0.72
CA PRO A 80 17.16 -1.21 0.69
C PRO A 80 16.44 -0.24 1.64
N LEU A 81 15.82 0.84 1.16
CA LEU A 81 15.38 1.93 2.04
C LEU A 81 14.31 1.49 3.06
N THR A 82 13.33 0.72 2.62
CA THR A 82 12.29 0.20 3.53
C THR A 82 12.88 -0.75 4.56
N ASN A 83 13.92 -1.52 4.18
CA ASN A 83 14.64 -2.39 5.10
C ASN A 83 15.42 -1.59 6.15
N TRP A 84 16.08 -0.49 5.79
CA TRP A 84 16.79 0.36 6.76
C TRP A 84 15.85 0.93 7.82
N VAL A 85 14.69 1.42 7.39
CA VAL A 85 13.70 1.97 8.32
C VAL A 85 13.11 0.84 9.19
N GLY A 86 12.80 -0.31 8.60
CA GLY A 86 12.34 -1.49 9.34
C GLY A 86 13.36 -1.99 10.35
N GLU A 87 14.63 -2.10 9.97
CA GLU A 87 15.74 -2.49 10.85
C GLU A 87 15.85 -1.56 12.07
N VAL A 88 15.74 -0.24 11.87
CA VAL A 88 15.77 0.73 12.98
C VAL A 88 14.62 0.48 13.95
N PHE A 89 13.40 0.26 13.46
CA PHE A 89 12.26 -0.02 14.33
C PHE A 89 12.38 -1.37 15.05
N ILE A 90 12.85 -2.42 14.37
CA ILE A 90 13.09 -3.73 15.01
C ILE A 90 14.16 -3.59 16.09
N ARG A 91 15.27 -2.89 15.85
CA ARG A 91 16.32 -2.69 16.86
C ARG A 91 15.84 -1.93 18.09
N ILE A 92 14.96 -0.95 17.92
CA ILE A 92 14.48 -0.08 19.02
C ILE A 92 13.29 -0.72 19.76
N LEU A 93 12.32 -1.28 19.03
CA LEU A 93 11.04 -1.74 19.58
C LEU A 93 10.92 -3.27 19.67
N GLY A 94 11.75 -4.03 18.94
CA GLY A 94 11.77 -5.49 18.93
C GLY A 94 11.92 -6.11 20.33
N PRO A 95 12.81 -5.60 21.21
CA PRO A 95 12.93 -6.14 22.58
C PRO A 95 11.65 -6.03 23.42
N LEU A 96 10.76 -5.08 23.10
CA LEU A 96 9.51 -4.86 23.84
C LEU A 96 8.30 -5.53 23.17
N LEU A 97 8.23 -5.50 21.83
CA LEU A 97 7.03 -5.86 21.07
C LEU A 97 7.21 -7.10 20.20
N GLY A 98 8.43 -7.63 20.07
CA GLY A 98 8.82 -8.64 19.08
C GLY A 98 9.03 -8.05 17.68
N ASP A 99 9.82 -8.76 16.86
CA ASP A 99 10.28 -8.26 15.56
C ASP A 99 9.14 -7.94 14.60
N ILE A 100 8.10 -8.77 14.55
CA ILE A 100 6.97 -8.62 13.63
C ILE A 100 6.20 -7.33 13.94
N ALA A 101 5.86 -7.10 15.21
CA ALA A 101 5.13 -5.89 15.60
C ALA A 101 6.01 -4.65 15.46
N ALA A 102 7.30 -4.75 15.81
CA ALA A 102 8.25 -3.66 15.66
C ALA A 102 8.43 -3.23 14.20
N ALA A 103 8.59 -4.17 13.26
CA ALA A 103 8.73 -3.89 11.84
C ALA A 103 7.54 -3.09 11.26
N ARG A 104 6.32 -3.36 11.74
CA ARG A 104 5.09 -2.67 11.30
C ARG A 104 5.04 -1.20 11.68
N PHE A 105 5.85 -0.74 12.64
CA PHE A 105 6.02 0.69 12.89
C PHE A 105 6.66 1.42 11.70
N ALA A 106 7.42 0.73 10.84
CA ALA A 106 7.89 1.30 9.58
C ALA A 106 6.71 1.62 8.64
N THR A 107 5.76 0.70 8.49
CA THR A 107 4.51 0.93 7.74
C THR A 107 3.73 2.11 8.31
N LEU A 108 3.56 2.15 9.63
CA LEU A 108 2.89 3.27 10.31
C LEU A 108 3.60 4.61 10.07
N PHE A 109 4.93 4.63 10.15
CA PHE A 109 5.73 5.81 9.88
C PHE A 109 5.51 6.34 8.46
N TRP A 110 5.59 5.47 7.45
CA TRP A 110 5.37 5.86 6.06
C TRP A 110 3.94 6.36 5.82
N TYR A 111 2.94 5.70 6.40
CA TYR A 111 1.55 6.15 6.33
C TYR A 111 1.35 7.55 6.92
N VAL A 112 1.87 7.80 8.12
CA VAL A 112 1.78 9.12 8.78
C VAL A 112 2.51 10.20 7.96
N LEU A 113 3.69 9.87 7.43
CA LEU A 113 4.43 10.78 6.55
C LEU A 113 3.63 11.12 5.29
N CYS A 114 3.01 10.11 4.66
CA CYS A 114 2.14 10.31 3.50
C CYS A 114 0.98 11.26 3.82
N LEU A 115 0.25 11.03 4.91
CA LEU A 115 -0.88 11.88 5.30
C LEU A 115 -0.43 13.32 5.56
N ALA A 116 0.67 13.50 6.31
CA ALA A 116 1.21 14.82 6.62
C ALA A 116 1.62 15.56 5.35
N CYS A 117 2.39 14.92 4.48
CA CYS A 117 2.84 15.54 3.22
C CYS A 117 1.69 15.86 2.28
N LEU A 118 0.70 14.97 2.13
CA LEU A 118 -0.49 15.20 1.31
C LEU A 118 -1.31 16.37 1.85
N TRP A 119 -1.50 16.42 3.18
CA TRP A 119 -2.23 17.50 3.84
C TRP A 119 -1.53 18.85 3.58
N TYR A 120 -0.21 18.93 3.79
CA TYR A 120 0.55 20.16 3.54
C TYR A 120 0.60 20.55 2.06
N ALA A 121 0.75 19.58 1.14
CA ALA A 121 0.72 19.82 -0.30
C ALA A 121 -0.63 20.46 -0.69
N THR A 122 -1.73 19.83 -0.27
CA THR A 122 -3.08 20.32 -0.55
C THR A 122 -3.36 21.68 0.09
N TYR A 123 -2.90 21.89 1.33
CA TYR A 123 -3.02 23.15 2.04
C TYR A 123 -2.30 24.30 1.32
N LEU A 124 -1.08 24.07 0.84
CA LEU A 124 -0.31 25.07 0.10
C LEU A 124 -0.95 25.37 -1.26
N ALA A 125 -1.43 24.34 -1.96
CA ALA A 125 -2.14 24.52 -3.23
C ALA A 125 -3.46 25.30 -3.05
N GLY A 126 -4.26 24.96 -2.04
CA GLY A 126 -5.57 25.56 -1.78
C GLY A 126 -5.50 27.01 -1.29
N ARG A 127 -4.35 27.46 -0.80
CA ARG A 127 -4.12 28.86 -0.38
C ARG A 127 -3.73 29.80 -1.52
N ARG A 128 -3.49 29.27 -2.71
CA ARG A 128 -3.10 30.06 -3.87
C ARG A 128 -4.27 30.94 -4.34
N SER A 129 -3.95 32.12 -4.87
CA SER A 129 -4.95 33.07 -5.35
C SER A 129 -5.78 32.47 -6.49
N GLU A 130 -5.16 31.68 -7.36
CA GLU A 130 -5.82 31.00 -8.49
C GLU A 130 -6.80 29.92 -8.04
N ALA A 131 -6.65 29.38 -6.82
CA ALA A 131 -7.50 28.33 -6.28
C ALA A 131 -8.71 28.88 -5.50
N GLN A 132 -8.73 30.18 -5.17
CA GLN A 132 -9.73 30.76 -4.28
C GLN A 132 -11.14 30.72 -4.90
N PRO A 133 -12.18 30.52 -4.08
CA PRO A 133 -13.57 30.57 -4.54
C PRO A 133 -13.93 31.97 -5.03
N LEU A 134 -14.98 32.05 -5.85
CA LEU A 134 -15.49 33.31 -6.38
C LEU A 134 -15.88 34.27 -5.24
N ALA A 135 -15.39 35.51 -5.30
CA ALA A 135 -15.78 36.57 -4.36
C ALA A 135 -17.29 36.85 -4.47
N LEU A 136 -17.98 36.88 -3.33
CA LEU A 136 -19.42 37.11 -3.30
C LEU A 136 -19.71 38.62 -3.22
N PRO A 137 -20.76 39.14 -3.90
CA PRO A 137 -21.05 40.59 -3.95
C PRO A 137 -21.24 41.27 -2.58
N PHE A 138 -21.61 40.50 -1.56
CA PHE A 138 -21.91 40.98 -0.21
C PHE A 138 -20.89 40.49 0.84
N GLY A 139 -19.75 39.96 0.39
CA GLY A 139 -18.80 39.24 1.24
C GLY A 139 -19.34 37.89 1.71
N GLY A 140 -18.53 37.15 2.45
CA GLY A 140 -18.87 35.81 2.97
C GLY A 140 -18.15 34.66 2.28
N GLU A 141 -17.16 34.95 1.44
CA GLU A 141 -16.16 33.98 1.00
C GLU A 141 -15.25 33.54 2.16
N PRO A 142 -14.76 32.29 2.14
CA PRO A 142 -13.83 31.79 3.14
C PRO A 142 -12.46 32.49 3.05
N LYS A 143 -11.79 32.65 4.19
CA LYS A 143 -10.38 33.08 4.20
C LYS A 143 -9.50 32.02 3.54
N GLU A 144 -8.45 32.43 2.83
CA GLU A 144 -7.54 31.53 2.10
C GLU A 144 -7.03 30.36 2.96
N ALA A 145 -6.59 30.65 4.18
CA ALA A 145 -6.09 29.63 5.11
C ALA A 145 -7.18 28.67 5.60
N GLN A 146 -8.44 29.10 5.67
CA GLN A 146 -9.56 28.22 6.05
C GLN A 146 -9.93 27.30 4.89
N TYR A 147 -9.99 27.84 3.67
CA TYR A 147 -10.26 27.08 2.46
C TYR A 147 -9.16 26.04 2.18
N GLY A 148 -7.88 26.42 2.30
CA GLY A 148 -6.78 25.48 2.15
C GLY A 148 -6.81 24.33 3.18
N ARG A 149 -7.20 24.60 4.44
CA ARG A 149 -7.34 23.54 5.47
C ARG A 149 -8.50 22.61 5.16
N LEU A 150 -9.64 23.16 4.72
CA LEU A 150 -10.78 22.36 4.28
C LEU A 150 -10.36 21.37 3.19
N LEU A 151 -9.68 21.84 2.15
CA LEU A 151 -9.23 20.99 1.05
C LEU A 151 -8.23 19.93 1.51
N ALA A 152 -7.32 20.30 2.41
CA ALA A 152 -6.35 19.37 2.98
C ALA A 152 -7.00 18.28 3.85
N ASP A 153 -8.02 18.61 4.63
CA ASP A 153 -8.80 17.62 5.38
C ASP A 153 -9.53 16.67 4.41
N ILE A 154 -10.12 17.21 3.35
CA ILE A 154 -10.82 16.43 2.31
C ILE A 154 -9.88 15.49 1.56
N SER A 155 -8.66 15.92 1.21
CA SER A 155 -7.72 15.07 0.47
C SER A 155 -7.24 13.89 1.30
N VAL A 156 -6.99 14.09 2.60
CA VAL A 156 -6.68 12.99 3.53
C VAL A 156 -7.85 12.02 3.64
N LEU A 157 -9.09 12.52 3.79
CA LEU A 157 -10.28 11.66 3.85
C LEU A 157 -10.47 10.86 2.55
N PHE A 158 -10.25 11.47 1.38
CA PHE A 158 -10.35 10.75 0.12
C PHE A 158 -9.22 9.73 -0.09
N LEU A 159 -8.02 10.01 0.39
CA LEU A 159 -6.95 9.03 0.38
C LEU A 159 -7.36 7.81 1.22
N ILE A 160 -7.78 8.03 2.46
CA ILE A 160 -8.27 6.96 3.35
C ILE A 160 -9.43 6.20 2.71
N ALA A 161 -10.36 6.89 2.04
CA ALA A 161 -11.51 6.29 1.37
C ALA A 161 -11.18 5.51 0.08
N THR A 162 -9.92 5.49 -0.37
CA THR A 162 -9.54 4.79 -1.59
C THR A 162 -9.49 3.28 -1.34
N VAL A 163 -10.27 2.51 -2.09
CA VAL A 163 -10.47 1.08 -1.80
C VAL A 163 -9.19 0.27 -1.99
N GLY A 164 -8.43 0.53 -3.06
CA GLY A 164 -7.24 -0.26 -3.41
C GLY A 164 -6.09 -0.17 -2.40
N ILE A 165 -6.05 0.88 -1.57
CA ILE A 165 -4.97 1.03 -0.58
C ILE A 165 -5.21 0.23 0.70
N VAL A 166 -6.42 -0.30 0.93
CA VAL A 166 -6.81 -0.90 2.21
C VAL A 166 -5.88 -2.03 2.60
N LEU A 167 -5.70 -3.06 1.77
CA LEU A 167 -4.83 -4.18 2.13
C LEU A 167 -3.37 -3.73 2.23
N ARG A 168 -2.89 -2.97 1.24
CA ARG A 168 -1.46 -2.60 1.10
C ARG A 168 -0.95 -1.66 2.18
N THR A 169 -1.81 -0.82 2.74
CA THR A 169 -1.45 0.06 3.86
C THR A 169 -1.41 -0.67 5.20
N HIS A 170 -2.03 -1.85 5.30
CA HIS A 170 -2.01 -2.68 6.50
C HIS A 170 -0.97 -3.79 6.43
N GLU A 171 -0.19 -3.88 5.34
CA GLU A 171 0.88 -4.83 5.12
C GLU A 171 2.26 -4.18 5.32
N THR A 172 3.23 -4.97 5.78
CA THR A 172 4.65 -4.63 5.80
C THR A 172 5.17 -4.67 4.37
N SER A 173 4.86 -3.66 3.56
CA SER A 173 5.21 -3.62 2.14
C SER A 173 5.84 -2.29 1.75
N VAL A 174 6.30 -2.18 0.50
CA VAL A 174 6.83 -0.93 -0.06
C VAL A 174 5.73 0.10 -0.37
N ALA A 175 4.46 -0.31 -0.46
CA ALA A 175 3.36 0.54 -0.92
C ALA A 175 3.15 1.82 -0.07
N PRO A 176 3.10 1.77 1.28
CA PRO A 176 3.00 2.97 2.11
C PRO A 176 4.14 3.96 1.87
N ALA A 177 5.37 3.46 1.65
CA ALA A 177 6.53 4.29 1.36
C ALA A 177 6.38 4.98 -0.01
N LEU A 178 5.96 4.25 -1.04
CA LEU A 178 5.68 4.83 -2.36
C LEU A 178 4.62 5.94 -2.28
N MET A 179 3.54 5.73 -1.55
CA MET A 179 2.54 6.79 -1.29
C MET A 179 3.18 8.01 -0.60
N ALA A 180 4.02 7.78 0.41
CA ALA A 180 4.71 8.87 1.10
C ALA A 180 5.62 9.66 0.16
N PHE A 181 6.34 9.01 -0.76
CA PHE A 181 7.22 9.69 -1.71
C PHE A 181 6.43 10.48 -2.77
N GLN A 182 5.27 9.97 -3.23
CA GLN A 182 4.35 10.75 -4.07
C GLN A 182 3.88 12.01 -3.35
N ALA A 183 3.46 11.88 -2.10
CA ALA A 183 3.01 13.01 -1.29
C ALA A 183 4.14 14.02 -1.02
N LEU A 184 5.34 13.53 -0.73
CA LEU A 184 6.54 14.32 -0.48
C LEU A 184 6.95 15.10 -1.73
N ALA A 185 6.93 14.48 -2.91
CA ALA A 185 7.24 15.14 -4.17
C ALA A 185 6.18 16.18 -4.55
N LEU A 186 4.88 15.89 -4.39
CA LEU A 186 3.81 16.89 -4.58
C LEU A 186 4.02 18.11 -3.67
N LEU A 187 4.32 17.86 -2.39
CA LEU A 187 4.66 18.93 -1.43
C LEU A 187 5.88 19.72 -1.90
N GLY A 188 6.94 19.04 -2.33
CA GLY A 188 8.16 19.65 -2.84
C GLY A 188 7.91 20.60 -4.02
N VAL A 189 7.16 20.15 -5.03
CA VAL A 189 6.82 20.96 -6.20
C VAL A 189 6.04 22.21 -5.79
N LEU A 190 5.02 22.06 -4.94
CA LEU A 190 4.20 23.19 -4.49
C LEU A 190 4.97 24.14 -3.57
N ARG A 191 6.01 23.63 -2.89
CA ARG A 191 6.90 24.42 -2.04
C ARG A 191 7.88 25.27 -2.83
N LEU A 192 8.19 24.95 -4.10
CA LEU A 192 9.05 25.76 -4.98
C LEU A 192 8.57 27.21 -5.11
N LEU A 193 7.25 27.40 -5.02
CA LEU A 193 6.59 28.69 -5.17
C LEU A 193 6.86 29.63 -3.99
N ASP A 194 7.16 29.10 -2.79
CA ASP A 194 7.39 29.91 -1.58
C ASP A 194 8.81 29.76 -1.02
N LYS A 195 9.31 28.53 -0.92
CA LYS A 195 10.58 28.20 -0.25
C LYS A 195 11.40 27.24 -1.11
N PRO A 196 12.09 27.75 -2.14
CA PRO A 196 12.74 26.92 -3.15
C PRO A 196 13.86 26.02 -2.62
N LEU A 197 14.64 26.47 -1.64
CA LEU A 197 15.70 25.63 -1.04
C LEU A 197 15.11 24.43 -0.28
N GLN A 198 14.02 24.64 0.46
CA GLN A 198 13.31 23.53 1.13
C GLN A 198 12.73 22.57 0.09
N ALA A 199 12.14 23.12 -0.97
CA ALA A 199 11.57 22.33 -2.06
C ALA A 199 12.61 21.46 -2.76
N TRP A 200 13.81 21.99 -3.03
CA TRP A 200 14.91 21.24 -3.62
C TRP A 200 15.26 20.01 -2.78
N ALA A 201 15.46 20.18 -1.47
CA ALA A 201 15.81 19.08 -0.57
C ALA A 201 14.67 18.04 -0.50
N ILE A 202 13.42 18.49 -0.42
CA ILE A 202 12.24 17.62 -0.39
C ILE A 202 12.13 16.80 -1.68
N LEU A 203 12.31 17.41 -2.85
CA LEU A 203 12.22 16.75 -4.16
C LEU A 203 13.36 15.75 -4.37
N ALA A 204 14.59 16.14 -4.07
CA ALA A 204 15.74 15.24 -4.16
C ALA A 204 15.55 14.03 -3.25
N THR A 205 15.07 14.25 -2.02
CA THR A 205 14.77 13.16 -1.07
C THR A 205 13.68 12.24 -1.60
N ALA A 206 12.58 12.79 -2.13
CA ALA A 206 11.48 11.98 -2.65
C ALA A 206 11.91 11.08 -3.82
N ILE A 207 12.70 11.61 -4.77
CA ILE A 207 13.19 10.86 -5.93
C ILE A 207 14.21 9.79 -5.51
N ALA A 208 15.19 10.15 -4.67
CA ALA A 208 16.16 9.20 -4.15
C ALA A 208 15.47 8.08 -3.36
N ALA A 209 14.52 8.43 -2.50
CA ALA A 209 13.82 7.47 -1.66
C ALA A 209 12.92 6.53 -2.45
N ALA A 210 12.22 7.03 -3.48
CA ALA A 210 11.47 6.20 -4.41
C ALA A 210 12.38 5.18 -5.12
N GLY A 211 13.54 5.63 -5.61
CA GLY A 211 14.49 4.75 -6.30
C GLY A 211 15.17 3.72 -5.42
N LEU A 212 15.53 4.10 -4.20
CA LEU A 212 16.08 3.18 -3.20
C LEU A 212 15.03 2.26 -2.56
N THR A 213 13.75 2.38 -2.94
CA THR A 213 12.67 1.50 -2.48
C THR A 213 12.21 0.55 -3.57
N PHE A 214 11.94 1.08 -4.76
CA PHE A 214 11.33 0.32 -5.85
C PHE A 214 11.91 0.71 -7.20
N GLY A 215 13.20 1.08 -7.24
CA GLY A 215 13.92 1.19 -8.50
C GLY A 215 13.62 2.41 -9.37
N LEU A 216 14.13 2.35 -10.59
CA LEU A 216 13.92 3.40 -11.58
C LEU A 216 12.47 3.47 -12.04
N THR A 217 11.72 2.37 -11.92
CA THR A 217 10.27 2.31 -12.18
C THR A 217 9.49 3.26 -11.27
N ALA A 218 9.92 3.47 -10.02
CA ALA A 218 9.33 4.48 -9.14
C ALA A 218 9.99 5.87 -9.27
N ALA A 219 11.32 5.94 -9.42
CA ALA A 219 12.05 7.22 -9.41
C ALA A 219 11.82 8.05 -10.68
N LEU A 220 11.81 7.44 -11.86
CA LEU A 220 11.76 8.17 -13.13
C LEU A 220 10.40 8.82 -13.41
N PRO A 221 9.25 8.16 -13.17
CA PRO A 221 7.95 8.83 -13.30
C PRO A 221 7.82 10.01 -12.34
N LEU A 222 8.38 9.90 -11.13
CA LEU A 222 8.39 10.98 -10.14
C LEU A 222 9.28 12.16 -10.58
N ALA A 223 10.46 11.86 -11.14
CA ALA A 223 11.36 12.87 -11.72
C ALA A 223 10.72 13.55 -12.95
N ALA A 224 10.08 12.78 -13.83
CA ALA A 224 9.35 13.29 -14.99
C ALA A 224 8.19 14.20 -14.56
N ALA A 225 7.41 13.81 -13.56
CA ALA A 225 6.33 14.64 -13.02
C ALA A 225 6.86 15.97 -12.47
N THR A 226 7.99 15.92 -11.76
CA THR A 226 8.69 17.07 -11.19
C THR A 226 9.19 18.03 -12.26
N LEU A 227 9.74 17.50 -13.36
CA LEU A 227 10.13 18.30 -14.53
C LEU A 227 8.93 18.90 -15.25
N LEU A 228 7.91 18.09 -15.56
CA LEU A 228 6.70 18.56 -16.28
C LEU A 228 5.88 19.58 -15.48
N ALA A 229 6.00 19.59 -14.15
CA ALA A 229 5.41 20.64 -13.32
C ALA A 229 5.90 22.05 -13.71
N SER A 230 7.09 22.18 -14.28
CA SER A 230 7.66 23.46 -14.75
C SER A 230 6.95 24.07 -15.95
N VAL A 231 6.01 23.35 -16.60
CA VAL A 231 5.18 23.92 -17.67
C VAL A 231 4.28 25.04 -17.14
N SER A 232 3.87 24.95 -15.86
CA SER A 232 3.18 26.03 -15.16
C SER A 232 4.10 27.24 -14.99
N GLU A 233 3.68 28.43 -15.44
CA GLU A 233 4.52 29.63 -15.48
C GLU A 233 5.17 30.01 -14.13
N PRO A 234 4.47 29.95 -12.97
CA PRO A 234 5.07 30.25 -11.67
C PRO A 234 6.19 29.26 -11.30
N ILE A 235 6.04 27.99 -11.67
CA ILE A 235 7.00 26.92 -11.40
C ILE A 235 8.17 26.97 -12.40
N ARG A 236 7.91 27.35 -13.66
CA ARG A 236 8.91 27.49 -14.73
C ARG A 236 10.10 28.35 -14.33
N LYS A 237 9.85 29.41 -13.56
CA LYS A 237 10.88 30.33 -13.03
C LYS A 237 11.88 29.63 -12.09
N ARG A 238 11.59 28.41 -11.66
CA ARG A 238 12.41 27.57 -10.78
C ARG A 238 12.99 26.34 -11.47
N ILE A 239 12.99 26.29 -12.81
CA ILE A 239 13.46 25.13 -13.58
C ILE A 239 14.87 24.65 -13.20
N VAL A 240 15.80 25.57 -12.93
CA VAL A 240 17.18 25.22 -12.51
C VAL A 240 17.16 24.43 -11.20
N GLN A 241 16.35 24.86 -10.22
CA GLN A 241 16.22 24.16 -8.94
C GLN A 241 15.55 22.79 -9.10
N ILE A 242 14.60 22.68 -10.03
CA ILE A 242 13.97 21.40 -10.39
C ILE A 242 15.01 20.45 -10.97
N ILE A 243 15.79 20.88 -11.96
CA ILE A 243 16.84 20.07 -12.59
C ILE A 243 17.86 19.63 -11.54
N LEU A 244 18.34 20.56 -10.71
CA LEU A 244 19.28 20.24 -9.63
C LEU A 244 18.69 19.26 -8.62
N ALA A 245 17.39 19.36 -8.29
CA ALA A 245 16.75 18.44 -7.36
C ALA A 245 16.62 17.03 -7.96
N VAL A 246 16.27 16.94 -9.24
CA VAL A 246 16.20 15.67 -9.97
C VAL A 246 17.56 15.01 -10.05
N LEU A 247 18.60 15.74 -10.44
CA LEU A 247 19.97 15.21 -10.47
C LEU A 247 20.44 14.78 -9.08
N ALA A 248 20.20 15.60 -8.06
CA ALA A 248 20.55 15.27 -6.68
C ALA A 248 19.75 14.08 -6.12
N GLY A 249 18.53 13.83 -6.62
CA GLY A 249 17.73 12.67 -6.25
C GLY A 249 18.15 11.38 -6.97
N LEU A 250 18.59 11.47 -8.22
CA LEU A 250 19.06 10.31 -8.99
C LEU A 250 20.48 9.86 -8.57
N LEU A 251 21.31 10.81 -8.13
CA LEU A 251 22.71 10.55 -7.77
C LEU A 251 22.87 9.48 -6.66
N PRO A 252 22.14 9.52 -5.52
CA PRO A 252 22.21 8.48 -4.50
C PRO A 252 21.90 7.07 -5.00
N ILE A 253 20.95 6.94 -5.94
CA ILE A 253 20.58 5.64 -6.52
C ILE A 253 21.77 5.08 -7.32
N ALA A 254 22.39 5.93 -8.16
CA ALA A 254 23.55 5.54 -8.95
C ALA A 254 24.76 5.19 -8.07
N ILE A 255 25.02 5.99 -7.03
CA ILE A 255 26.11 5.74 -6.06
C ILE A 255 25.88 4.41 -5.34
N TRP A 256 24.68 4.19 -4.81
CA TRP A 256 24.34 2.96 -4.12
C TRP A 256 24.51 1.74 -5.03
N LEU A 257 23.93 1.78 -6.24
CA LEU A 257 24.02 0.67 -7.19
C LEU A 257 25.47 0.41 -7.63
N TYR A 258 26.28 1.45 -7.80
CA TYR A 258 27.71 1.32 -8.11
C TYR A 258 28.45 0.57 -7.00
N PHE A 259 28.25 0.94 -5.73
CA PHE A 259 28.86 0.22 -4.60
C PHE A 259 28.36 -1.23 -4.50
N VAL A 260 27.07 -1.47 -4.71
CA VAL A 260 26.52 -2.83 -4.72
C VAL A 260 27.16 -3.66 -5.83
N HIS A 261 27.35 -3.10 -7.03
CA HIS A 261 27.99 -3.78 -8.15
C HIS A 261 29.45 -4.16 -7.85
N LEU A 262 30.20 -3.32 -7.13
CA LEU A 262 31.57 -3.62 -6.72
C LEU A 262 31.65 -4.78 -5.71
N VAL A 263 30.63 -4.95 -4.87
CA VAL A 263 30.62 -5.96 -3.80
C VAL A 263 29.98 -7.27 -4.26
N ASN A 264 28.87 -7.19 -4.98
CA ASN A 264 28.12 -8.34 -5.48
C ASN A 264 27.54 -8.01 -6.88
N PRO A 265 28.29 -8.28 -7.97
CA PRO A 265 27.86 -7.94 -9.32
C PRO A 265 26.62 -8.73 -9.77
N GLU A 266 26.45 -9.97 -9.31
CA GLU A 266 25.30 -10.81 -9.65
C GLU A 266 24.00 -10.25 -9.06
N TRP A 267 24.02 -9.84 -7.79
CA TRP A 267 22.88 -9.19 -7.16
C TRP A 267 22.54 -7.88 -7.86
N ALA A 268 23.56 -7.06 -8.20
CA ALA A 268 23.36 -5.79 -8.90
C ALA A 268 22.71 -6.00 -10.28
N GLN A 269 23.12 -7.04 -11.01
CA GLN A 269 22.53 -7.41 -12.29
C GLN A 269 21.08 -7.88 -12.14
N ALA A 270 20.80 -8.71 -11.14
CA ALA A 270 19.43 -9.12 -10.81
C ALA A 270 18.56 -7.91 -10.45
N TRP A 271 19.09 -6.97 -9.68
CA TRP A 271 18.36 -5.76 -9.31
C TRP A 271 18.03 -4.92 -10.54
N TRP A 272 19.00 -4.71 -11.44
CA TRP A 272 18.77 -4.00 -12.70
C TRP A 272 17.72 -4.69 -13.57
N PHE A 273 17.69 -6.03 -13.57
CA PHE A 273 16.67 -6.79 -14.28
C PHE A 273 15.25 -6.54 -13.73
N TYR A 274 15.06 -6.45 -12.41
CA TYR A 274 13.73 -6.20 -11.83
C TYR A 274 13.34 -4.72 -11.75
N ASN A 275 14.31 -3.83 -11.53
CA ASN A 275 14.08 -2.43 -11.15
C ASN A 275 14.52 -1.42 -12.24
N GLY A 276 15.11 -1.90 -13.32
CA GLY A 276 15.45 -1.10 -14.50
C GLY A 276 14.23 -0.80 -15.37
N VAL A 277 14.38 0.11 -16.33
CA VAL A 277 13.32 0.41 -17.31
C VAL A 277 13.44 -0.57 -18.48
N HIS A 278 12.46 -1.45 -18.62
CA HIS A 278 12.43 -2.44 -19.69
C HIS A 278 11.29 -2.14 -20.65
N LEU A 279 11.61 -1.52 -21.79
CA LEU A 279 10.66 -1.36 -22.90
C LEU A 279 10.60 -2.68 -23.67
N GLN A 280 9.80 -3.63 -23.17
CA GLN A 280 9.60 -4.91 -23.85
C GLN A 280 8.30 -4.89 -24.65
N PRO A 281 8.32 -5.21 -25.96
CA PRO A 281 7.10 -5.36 -26.73
C PRO A 281 6.31 -6.59 -26.23
N GLY A 282 5.24 -6.35 -25.48
CA GLY A 282 4.28 -7.35 -25.02
C GLY A 282 3.04 -7.44 -25.91
N ALA A 283 2.19 -8.44 -25.65
CA ALA A 283 0.88 -8.48 -26.28
C ALA A 283 0.04 -7.27 -25.81
N ILE A 284 -0.70 -6.62 -26.71
CA ILE A 284 -1.53 -5.44 -26.38
C ILE A 284 -2.46 -5.73 -25.18
N SER A 285 -2.97 -6.96 -25.08
CA SER A 285 -3.82 -7.40 -23.96
C SER A 285 -3.14 -7.28 -22.59
N GLU A 286 -1.84 -7.53 -22.50
CA GLU A 286 -1.08 -7.43 -21.23
C GLU A 286 -1.04 -5.97 -20.75
N HIS A 287 -0.84 -5.03 -21.67
CA HIS A 287 -0.83 -3.59 -21.39
C HIS A 287 -2.22 -2.98 -21.14
N LEU A 288 -3.31 -3.67 -21.53
CA LEU A 288 -4.68 -3.22 -21.29
C LEU A 288 -5.28 -3.75 -19.98
N ASN A 289 -4.67 -4.76 -19.35
CA ASN A 289 -5.13 -5.29 -18.06
C ASN A 289 -5.30 -4.20 -16.98
N PRO A 290 -4.38 -3.21 -16.84
CA PRO A 290 -4.55 -2.15 -15.87
C PRO A 290 -5.84 -1.34 -16.03
N ILE A 291 -6.36 -1.20 -17.26
CA ILE A 291 -7.60 -0.45 -17.51
C ILE A 291 -8.81 -1.13 -16.85
N ARG A 292 -8.76 -2.45 -16.65
CA ARG A 292 -9.81 -3.20 -15.95
C ARG A 292 -9.75 -2.99 -14.44
N ASP A 293 -8.55 -3.09 -13.85
CA ASP A 293 -8.38 -3.20 -12.40
C ASP A 293 -8.19 -1.82 -11.74
N LEU A 294 -7.51 -0.90 -12.42
CA LEU A 294 -7.18 0.42 -11.90
C LEU A 294 -8.41 1.24 -11.49
N PRO A 295 -9.51 1.35 -12.27
CA PRO A 295 -10.67 2.16 -11.89
C PRO A 295 -11.30 1.72 -10.56
N TRP A 296 -11.25 0.43 -10.23
CA TRP A 296 -11.72 -0.10 -8.95
C TRP A 296 -10.72 0.17 -7.83
N PHE A 297 -9.43 0.06 -8.14
CA PHE A 297 -8.35 0.33 -7.19
C PHE A 297 -8.37 1.78 -6.67
N ILE A 298 -8.46 2.77 -7.58
CA ILE A 298 -8.49 4.20 -7.21
C ILE A 298 -9.91 4.74 -6.98
N TRP A 299 -10.92 3.89 -6.86
CA TRP A 299 -12.27 4.31 -6.49
C TRP A 299 -12.28 4.83 -5.03
N PRO A 300 -12.96 5.95 -4.71
CA PRO A 300 -13.82 6.80 -5.55
C PRO A 300 -13.11 8.05 -6.09
N THR A 301 -11.78 8.13 -6.05
CA THR A 301 -11.05 9.39 -6.31
C THR A 301 -10.90 9.69 -7.79
N TRP A 302 -10.79 8.69 -8.67
CA TRP A 302 -10.63 8.92 -10.11
C TRP A 302 -11.76 9.69 -10.80
N PRO A 303 -13.08 9.43 -10.57
CA PRO A 303 -14.12 10.21 -11.24
C PRO A 303 -14.08 11.66 -10.77
N LEU A 304 -13.79 11.88 -9.48
CA LEU A 304 -13.65 13.21 -8.90
C LEU A 304 -12.43 13.94 -9.46
N ALA A 305 -11.31 13.23 -9.67
CA ALA A 305 -10.12 13.80 -10.30
C ALA A 305 -10.40 14.24 -11.75
N LEU A 306 -11.10 13.44 -12.54
CA LEU A 306 -11.51 13.83 -13.90
C LEU A 306 -12.45 15.05 -13.88
N ILE A 307 -13.40 15.08 -12.94
CA ILE A 307 -14.31 16.23 -12.77
C ILE A 307 -13.51 17.49 -12.40
N ALA A 308 -12.49 17.39 -11.56
CA ALA A 308 -11.61 18.51 -11.24
C ALA A 308 -10.92 19.05 -12.50
N VAL A 309 -10.27 18.19 -13.30
CA VAL A 309 -9.64 18.60 -14.57
C VAL A 309 -10.66 19.29 -15.49
N TRP A 310 -11.85 18.70 -15.65
CA TRP A 310 -12.89 19.24 -16.52
C TRP A 310 -13.43 20.61 -16.08
N ASN A 311 -13.70 20.76 -14.79
CA ASN A 311 -14.25 22.00 -14.23
C ASN A 311 -13.22 23.13 -14.23
N TRP A 312 -11.94 22.79 -14.01
CA TRP A 312 -10.83 23.74 -14.05
C TRP A 312 -10.16 23.87 -15.43
N ARG A 313 -10.79 23.39 -16.52
CA ARG A 313 -10.20 23.37 -17.88
C ARG A 313 -9.71 24.73 -18.41
N LYS A 314 -10.27 25.84 -17.92
CA LYS A 314 -9.85 27.20 -18.28
C LYS A 314 -8.61 27.68 -17.53
N SER A 315 -8.19 26.96 -16.50
CA SER A 315 -7.05 27.28 -15.63
C SER A 315 -6.22 26.03 -15.33
N LEU A 316 -6.09 25.12 -16.30
CA LEU A 316 -5.37 23.84 -16.13
C LEU A 316 -3.93 24.01 -15.70
N LEU A 317 -3.26 25.06 -16.19
CA LEU A 317 -1.87 25.36 -15.86
C LEU A 317 -1.70 26.00 -14.48
N ALA A 318 -2.78 26.29 -13.75
CA ALA A 318 -2.68 26.75 -12.37
C ALA A 318 -2.04 25.65 -11.51
N PRO A 319 -1.07 25.96 -10.62
CA PRO A 319 -0.30 24.95 -9.90
C PRO A 319 -1.14 23.92 -9.14
N HIS A 320 -2.29 24.32 -8.58
CA HIS A 320 -3.16 23.44 -7.80
C HIS A 320 -3.86 22.34 -8.63
N ILE A 321 -3.96 22.51 -9.95
CA ILE A 321 -4.51 21.51 -10.89
C ILE A 321 -3.40 20.85 -11.70
N TRP A 322 -2.49 21.65 -12.25
CA TRP A 322 -1.43 21.15 -13.14
C TRP A 322 -0.53 20.14 -12.44
N VAL A 323 -0.06 20.46 -11.23
CA VAL A 323 0.92 19.64 -10.50
C VAL A 323 0.38 18.22 -10.24
N PRO A 324 -0.76 18.03 -9.57
CA PRO A 324 -1.26 16.68 -9.38
C PRO A 324 -1.70 16.01 -10.71
N THR A 325 -2.09 16.78 -11.74
CA THR A 325 -2.40 16.22 -13.07
C THR A 325 -1.16 15.61 -13.73
N VAL A 326 0.00 16.28 -13.73
CA VAL A 326 1.22 15.71 -14.33
C VAL A 326 1.73 14.51 -13.56
N PHE A 327 1.51 14.44 -12.24
CA PHE A 327 1.76 13.23 -11.46
C PHE A 327 0.84 12.09 -11.91
N ILE A 328 -0.47 12.32 -12.03
CA ILE A 328 -1.40 11.30 -12.55
C ILE A 328 -0.97 10.82 -13.94
N VAL A 329 -0.64 11.74 -14.86
CA VAL A 329 -0.29 11.41 -16.24
C VAL A 329 1.00 10.60 -16.31
N THR A 330 2.07 11.04 -15.64
CA THR A 330 3.36 10.34 -15.68
C THR A 330 3.31 8.96 -15.04
N GLN A 331 2.61 8.80 -13.92
CA GLN A 331 2.41 7.50 -13.29
C GLN A 331 1.53 6.59 -14.15
N SER A 332 0.49 7.14 -14.80
CA SER A 332 -0.34 6.36 -15.74
C SER A 332 0.46 5.89 -16.96
N ILE A 333 1.32 6.75 -17.51
CA ILE A 333 2.22 6.36 -18.61
C ILE A 333 3.16 5.24 -18.15
N ALA A 334 3.75 5.36 -16.95
CA ALA A 334 4.62 4.32 -16.40
C ALA A 334 3.89 2.98 -16.25
N ILE A 335 2.68 2.98 -15.70
CA ILE A 335 1.82 1.79 -15.57
C ILE A 335 1.53 1.14 -16.92
N LEU A 336 1.28 1.92 -17.97
CA LEU A 336 0.97 1.40 -19.30
C LEU A 336 2.20 0.85 -20.04
N LEU A 337 3.40 1.37 -19.73
CA LEU A 337 4.65 0.88 -20.29
C LEU A 337 5.12 -0.42 -19.62
N GLU A 338 4.71 -0.66 -18.37
CA GLU A 338 5.04 -1.87 -17.62
C GLU A 338 4.23 -3.07 -18.13
N ARG A 339 4.90 -4.21 -18.35
CA ARG A 339 4.26 -5.39 -18.95
C ARG A 339 3.28 -6.08 -18.00
N HIS A 340 3.58 -6.05 -16.71
CA HIS A 340 2.78 -6.70 -15.66
C HIS A 340 2.49 -5.73 -14.52
N ALA A 341 1.93 -4.56 -14.84
CA ALA A 341 1.56 -3.59 -13.81
C ALA A 341 0.47 -4.19 -12.89
N GLY A 342 0.74 -4.17 -11.59
CA GLY A 342 -0.16 -4.62 -10.54
C GLY A 342 -0.47 -3.52 -9.52
N GLU A 343 -0.88 -3.95 -8.34
CA GLU A 343 -1.35 -3.06 -7.27
C GLU A 343 -0.26 -2.11 -6.75
N LEU A 344 1.01 -2.53 -6.77
CA LEU A 344 2.13 -1.71 -6.31
C LEU A 344 2.36 -0.52 -7.24
N GLU A 345 2.21 -0.68 -8.55
CA GLU A 345 2.31 0.40 -9.51
C GLU A 345 1.09 1.34 -9.39
N TYR A 346 -0.11 0.78 -9.17
CA TYR A 346 -1.35 1.56 -9.01
C TYR A 346 -1.33 2.44 -7.76
N ILE A 347 -0.61 2.06 -6.70
CA ILE A 347 -0.51 2.82 -5.45
C ILE A 347 -0.05 4.26 -5.70
N SER A 348 0.81 4.47 -6.71
CA SER A 348 1.41 5.76 -7.03
C SER A 348 0.40 6.80 -7.51
N LEU A 349 -0.76 6.36 -8.01
CA LEU A 349 -1.85 7.25 -8.45
C LEU A 349 -2.74 7.72 -7.31
N THR A 350 -2.76 7.02 -6.18
CA THR A 350 -3.75 7.23 -5.11
C THR A 350 -3.64 8.62 -4.49
N VAL A 351 -2.41 9.07 -4.19
CA VAL A 351 -2.11 10.36 -3.58
C VAL A 351 -2.48 11.56 -4.48
N PRO A 352 -1.99 11.66 -5.73
CA PRO A 352 -2.36 12.78 -6.59
C PRO A 352 -3.86 12.75 -6.96
N CYS A 353 -4.47 11.58 -7.11
CA CYS A 353 -5.93 11.46 -7.31
C CYS A 353 -6.72 11.94 -6.09
N ALA A 354 -6.29 11.63 -4.86
CA ALA A 354 -6.94 12.11 -3.64
C ALA A 354 -6.83 13.64 -3.49
N MET A 355 -5.68 14.22 -3.83
CA MET A 355 -5.51 15.68 -3.91
C MET A 355 -6.47 16.29 -4.95
N MET A 356 -6.52 15.74 -6.17
CA MET A 356 -7.42 16.22 -7.23
C MET A 356 -8.90 16.08 -6.88
N ALA A 357 -9.28 14.98 -6.23
CA ALA A 357 -10.64 14.76 -5.76
C ALA A 357 -11.07 15.86 -4.78
N ALA A 358 -10.17 16.33 -3.91
CA ALA A 358 -10.46 17.45 -3.01
C ALA A 358 -10.76 18.76 -3.76
N PHE A 359 -10.01 19.10 -4.81
CA PHE A 359 -10.26 20.27 -5.64
C PHE A 359 -11.52 20.18 -6.51
N SER A 360 -12.09 18.98 -6.65
CA SER A 360 -13.39 18.80 -7.32
C SER A 360 -14.55 19.25 -6.44
N VAL A 361 -14.49 19.02 -5.12
CA VAL A 361 -15.63 19.22 -4.19
C VAL A 361 -16.21 20.64 -4.23
N PRO A 362 -15.41 21.73 -4.20
CA PRO A 362 -15.92 23.10 -4.31
C PRO A 362 -16.65 23.43 -5.61
N THR A 363 -16.46 22.60 -6.64
CA THR A 363 -17.01 22.80 -7.99
C THR A 363 -18.25 21.94 -8.27
N LEU A 364 -18.58 21.02 -7.36
CA LEU A 364 -19.68 20.08 -7.56
C LEU A 364 -21.04 20.76 -7.42
N ARG A 365 -21.98 20.33 -8.27
CA ARG A 365 -23.40 20.65 -8.10
C ARG A 365 -23.95 19.90 -6.89
N ARG A 366 -25.00 20.44 -6.26
CA ARG A 366 -25.68 19.82 -5.10
C ARG A 366 -26.06 18.36 -5.34
N ALA A 367 -26.53 18.02 -6.55
CA ALA A 367 -26.89 16.65 -6.92
C ALA A 367 -25.69 15.69 -6.86
N ALA A 368 -24.52 16.10 -7.36
CA ALA A 368 -23.32 15.27 -7.35
C ALA A 368 -22.79 15.05 -5.93
N VAL A 369 -22.79 16.09 -5.09
CA VAL A 369 -22.43 15.97 -3.67
C VAL A 369 -23.37 14.99 -2.97
N ASN A 370 -24.69 15.14 -3.15
CA ASN A 370 -25.68 14.25 -2.56
C ASN A 370 -25.56 12.81 -3.07
N ALA A 371 -25.22 12.60 -4.34
CA ALA A 371 -25.01 11.26 -4.90
C ALA A 371 -23.82 10.55 -4.25
N LEU A 372 -22.70 11.25 -4.04
CA LEU A 372 -21.53 10.72 -3.31
C LEU A 372 -21.92 10.33 -1.88
N ASP A 373 -22.69 11.18 -1.22
CA ASP A 373 -23.16 10.95 0.14
C ASP A 373 -24.04 9.69 0.26
N TRP A 374 -25.04 9.55 -0.63
CA TRP A 374 -25.92 8.38 -0.65
C TRP A 374 -25.23 7.10 -1.08
N PHE A 375 -24.29 7.20 -2.03
CA PHE A 375 -23.44 6.08 -2.41
C PHE A 375 -22.67 5.54 -1.19
N ALA A 376 -22.00 6.42 -0.44
CA ALA A 376 -21.25 6.03 0.75
C ALA A 376 -22.16 5.37 1.80
N LEU A 377 -23.30 5.99 2.11
CA LEU A 377 -24.24 5.45 3.09
C LEU A 377 -24.76 4.06 2.69
N MET A 378 -25.20 3.88 1.44
CA MET A 378 -25.78 2.62 0.99
C MET A 378 -24.73 1.52 0.90
N TYR A 379 -23.60 1.80 0.24
CA TYR A 379 -22.56 0.81 -0.01
C TYR A 379 -21.95 0.30 1.31
N PHE A 380 -21.50 1.19 2.18
CA PHE A 380 -20.84 0.76 3.42
C PHE A 380 -21.81 0.16 4.45
N SER A 381 -23.09 0.55 4.43
CA SER A 381 -24.10 -0.13 5.27
C SER A 381 -24.38 -1.55 4.79
N VAL A 382 -24.50 -1.78 3.48
CA VAL A 382 -24.65 -3.13 2.91
C VAL A 382 -23.42 -3.98 3.21
N THR A 383 -22.22 -3.41 3.08
CA THR A 383 -20.97 -4.10 3.43
C THR A 383 -20.95 -4.49 4.90
N ALA A 384 -21.28 -3.57 5.82
CA ALA A 384 -21.32 -3.87 7.25
C ALA A 384 -22.30 -5.01 7.59
N VAL A 385 -23.51 -4.99 7.01
CA VAL A 385 -24.50 -6.08 7.17
C VAL A 385 -23.96 -7.40 6.61
N SER A 386 -23.31 -7.37 5.45
CA SER A 386 -22.75 -8.57 4.80
C SER A 386 -21.63 -9.20 5.63
N VAL A 387 -20.77 -8.39 6.24
CA VAL A 387 -19.68 -8.85 7.13
C VAL A 387 -20.26 -9.56 8.35
N TRP A 388 -21.28 -8.98 9.00
CA TRP A 388 -21.99 -9.61 10.11
C TRP A 388 -22.70 -10.90 9.69
N LEU A 389 -23.44 -10.87 8.59
CA LEU A 389 -24.16 -12.04 8.08
C LEU A 389 -23.21 -13.20 7.80
N GLY A 390 -22.11 -12.95 7.10
CA GLY A 390 -21.13 -13.98 6.79
C GLY A 390 -20.45 -14.53 8.05
N TRP A 391 -20.11 -13.67 9.02
CA TRP A 391 -19.51 -14.11 10.28
C TRP A 391 -20.50 -14.97 11.10
N ILE A 392 -21.75 -14.51 11.27
CA ILE A 392 -22.81 -15.29 11.95
C ILE A 392 -23.02 -16.63 11.25
N THR A 393 -22.99 -16.64 9.91
CA THR A 393 -23.13 -17.86 9.11
C THR A 393 -21.98 -18.83 9.35
N GLN A 394 -20.74 -18.34 9.47
CA GLN A 394 -19.58 -19.17 9.77
C GLN A 394 -19.70 -19.83 11.15
N GLN A 395 -20.22 -19.10 12.14
CA GLN A 395 -20.32 -19.59 13.52
C GLN A 395 -21.53 -20.53 13.74
N THR A 396 -22.64 -20.27 13.07
CA THR A 396 -23.92 -21.00 13.29
C THR A 396 -24.24 -22.04 12.23
N GLY A 397 -23.63 -21.95 11.05
CA GLY A 397 -23.97 -22.77 9.88
C GLY A 397 -25.23 -22.35 9.13
N TRP A 398 -25.91 -21.27 9.54
CA TRP A 398 -27.12 -20.76 8.88
C TRP A 398 -26.88 -19.35 8.29
N PRO A 399 -27.28 -19.08 7.02
CA PRO A 399 -27.95 -19.98 6.07
C PRO A 399 -27.01 -21.04 5.47
N THR A 400 -27.53 -22.26 5.28
CA THR A 400 -26.73 -23.45 4.90
C THR A 400 -25.99 -23.30 3.56
N ALA A 401 -26.62 -22.65 2.58
CA ALA A 401 -26.00 -22.39 1.28
C ALA A 401 -24.73 -21.53 1.43
N LEU A 402 -24.80 -20.44 2.19
CA LEU A 402 -23.65 -19.56 2.44
C LEU A 402 -22.61 -20.25 3.33
N ALA A 403 -23.04 -21.01 4.35
CA ALA A 403 -22.14 -21.78 5.21
C ALA A 403 -21.33 -22.81 4.41
N SER A 404 -21.94 -23.49 3.43
CA SER A 404 -21.24 -24.44 2.55
C SER A 404 -20.17 -23.77 1.68
N ASN A 405 -20.37 -22.50 1.28
CA ASN A 405 -19.38 -21.74 0.53
C ASN A 405 -18.18 -21.37 1.42
N ILE A 406 -18.45 -20.91 2.64
CA ILE A 406 -17.43 -20.51 3.61
C ILE A 406 -16.63 -21.73 4.07
N SER A 407 -17.29 -22.85 4.38
CA SER A 407 -16.62 -24.08 4.85
C SER A 407 -15.72 -24.69 3.77
N ARG A 408 -16.07 -24.53 2.49
CA ARG A 408 -15.17 -24.92 1.39
C ARG A 408 -13.85 -24.13 1.42
N GLN A 409 -13.87 -22.87 1.81
CA GLN A 409 -12.66 -22.04 1.86
C GLN A 409 -11.90 -22.16 3.18
N THR A 410 -12.50 -22.77 4.21
CA THR A 410 -11.98 -22.81 5.59
C THR A 410 -11.89 -24.25 6.12
N VAL A 411 -11.58 -25.23 5.25
CA VAL A 411 -11.51 -26.65 5.61
C VAL A 411 -10.54 -26.86 6.78
N GLY A 412 -11.00 -27.54 7.82
CA GLY A 412 -10.21 -27.82 9.04
C GLY A 412 -10.17 -26.67 10.05
N TYR A 413 -10.75 -25.51 9.73
CA TYR A 413 -10.85 -24.40 10.67
C TYR A 413 -11.94 -24.68 11.72
N THR A 414 -11.62 -24.43 12.98
CA THR A 414 -12.60 -24.41 14.08
C THR A 414 -12.81 -22.97 14.52
N GLY A 415 -14.07 -22.53 14.61
CA GLY A 415 -14.40 -21.14 14.90
C GLY A 415 -13.89 -20.72 16.28
N SER A 416 -13.04 -19.68 16.34
CA SER A 416 -12.69 -19.00 17.58
C SER A 416 -13.57 -17.77 17.76
N VAL A 417 -14.10 -17.57 18.97
CA VAL A 417 -14.96 -16.43 19.30
C VAL A 417 -14.28 -15.60 20.38
N SER A 418 -13.92 -14.37 20.05
CA SER A 418 -13.45 -13.38 21.03
C SER A 418 -14.59 -12.45 21.43
N THR A 419 -15.01 -12.52 22.70
CA THR A 419 -16.05 -11.64 23.26
C THR A 419 -15.67 -10.16 23.14
N GLY A 420 -14.38 -9.85 23.34
CA GLY A 420 -13.86 -8.48 23.19
C GLY A 420 -13.98 -7.97 21.76
N ALA A 421 -13.67 -8.81 20.77
CA ALA A 421 -13.79 -8.45 19.36
C ALA A 421 -15.26 -8.21 18.95
N ILE A 422 -16.20 -9.05 19.43
CA ILE A 422 -17.63 -8.85 19.21
C ILE A 422 -18.11 -7.53 19.85
N ALA A 423 -17.74 -7.27 21.10
CA ALA A 423 -18.14 -6.05 21.79
C ALA A 423 -17.66 -4.80 21.04
N MET A 424 -16.41 -4.79 20.57
CA MET A 424 -15.89 -3.70 19.75
C MET A 424 -16.58 -3.61 18.38
N ALA A 425 -16.88 -4.75 17.74
CA ALA A 425 -17.60 -4.76 16.46
C ALA A 425 -19.01 -4.15 16.60
N ILE A 426 -19.68 -4.37 17.73
CA ILE A 426 -20.97 -3.72 18.05
C ILE A 426 -20.77 -2.22 18.20
N VAL A 427 -19.76 -1.77 18.95
CA VAL A 427 -19.44 -0.33 19.12
C VAL A 427 -19.19 0.35 17.78
N ILE A 428 -18.43 -0.27 16.89
CA ILE A 428 -18.14 0.25 15.55
C ILE A 428 -19.40 0.29 14.68
N SER A 429 -20.26 -0.73 14.78
CA SER A 429 -21.55 -0.76 14.08
C SER A 429 -22.47 0.36 14.57
N LEU A 430 -22.52 0.61 15.87
CA LEU A 430 -23.29 1.71 16.48
C LEU A 430 -22.73 3.08 16.07
N ALA A 431 -21.41 3.24 16.01
CA ALA A 431 -20.76 4.46 15.53
C ALA A 431 -21.08 4.76 14.06
N TRP A 432 -21.13 3.71 13.22
CA TRP A 432 -21.57 3.84 11.83
C TRP A 432 -23.06 4.25 11.76
N ILE A 433 -23.95 3.58 12.50
CA ILE A 433 -25.37 3.94 12.57
C ILE A 433 -25.55 5.39 13.03
N ALA A 434 -24.82 5.83 14.06
CA ALA A 434 -24.84 7.22 14.51
C ALA A 434 -24.41 8.20 13.42
N THR A 435 -23.44 7.84 12.58
CA THR A 435 -23.01 8.62 11.41
C THR A 435 -24.10 8.69 10.34
N VAL A 436 -24.82 7.59 10.10
CA VAL A 436 -25.98 7.55 9.20
C VAL A 436 -27.11 8.46 9.72
N ILE A 437 -27.45 8.36 11.01
CA ILE A 437 -28.46 9.19 11.67
C ILE A 437 -28.07 10.67 11.62
N TRP A 438 -26.81 10.99 11.98
CA TRP A 438 -26.26 12.35 11.88
C TRP A 438 -26.47 12.93 10.49
N ARG A 439 -26.21 12.12 9.46
CA ARG A 439 -26.37 12.56 8.09
C ARG A 439 -27.83 12.82 7.70
N ILE A 440 -28.74 11.90 8.03
CA ILE A 440 -30.16 12.00 7.64
C ILE A 440 -30.88 13.12 8.39
N HIS A 441 -30.62 13.28 9.70
CA HIS A 441 -31.37 14.21 10.54
C HIS A 441 -30.81 15.64 10.55
N LEU A 442 -29.48 15.81 10.54
CA LEU A 442 -28.87 17.12 10.78
C LEU A 442 -28.53 17.90 9.50
N ASN A 443 -28.67 17.28 8.31
CA ASN A 443 -28.45 17.90 7.00
C ASN A 443 -27.21 18.84 6.95
N PRO A 444 -26.02 18.34 7.32
CA PRO A 444 -24.82 19.17 7.50
C PRO A 444 -24.46 19.90 6.21
N LYS A 445 -24.23 21.22 6.29
CA LYS A 445 -23.88 22.07 5.15
C LYS A 445 -22.39 22.07 4.78
N ALA A 446 -21.56 21.34 5.54
CA ALA A 446 -20.12 21.32 5.36
C ALA A 446 -19.69 20.57 4.09
N ALA A 447 -18.71 21.13 3.37
CA ALA A 447 -18.22 20.54 2.11
C ALA A 447 -17.50 19.19 2.29
N TRP A 448 -16.89 18.96 3.46
CA TRP A 448 -16.15 17.71 3.76
C TRP A 448 -17.04 16.50 4.04
N ARG A 449 -18.36 16.67 4.15
CA ARG A 449 -19.29 15.62 4.61
C ARG A 449 -19.21 14.33 3.77
N GLY A 450 -19.13 14.43 2.44
CA GLY A 450 -19.10 13.26 1.57
C GLY A 450 -17.80 12.48 1.70
N ALA A 451 -16.67 13.20 1.74
CA ALA A 451 -15.37 12.60 1.98
C ALA A 451 -15.32 11.92 3.36
N LEU A 452 -15.91 12.54 4.39
CA LEU A 452 -16.00 11.94 5.72
C LEU A 452 -16.83 10.64 5.72
N LEU A 453 -17.99 10.63 5.05
CA LEU A 453 -18.83 9.43 4.96
C LEU A 453 -18.12 8.28 4.23
N CYS A 454 -17.38 8.59 3.16
CA CYS A 454 -16.59 7.59 2.46
C CYS A 454 -15.45 7.04 3.33
N ALA A 455 -14.68 7.91 3.99
CA ALA A 455 -13.56 7.50 4.84
C ALA A 455 -14.04 6.71 6.07
N ALA A 456 -15.06 7.20 6.77
CA ALA A 456 -15.63 6.55 7.94
C ALA A 456 -16.27 5.21 7.59
N GLY A 457 -16.97 5.12 6.44
CA GLY A 457 -17.61 3.89 6.00
C GLY A 457 -16.61 2.80 5.62
N LEU A 458 -15.54 3.16 4.90
CA LEU A 458 -14.47 2.24 4.58
C LEU A 458 -13.71 1.81 5.83
N THR A 459 -13.37 2.75 6.71
CA THR A 459 -12.70 2.47 8.00
C THR A 459 -13.54 1.54 8.86
N SER A 460 -14.84 1.79 9.00
CA SER A 460 -15.74 0.94 9.77
C SER A 460 -15.86 -0.46 9.16
N SER A 461 -15.97 -0.55 7.83
CA SER A 461 -16.04 -1.84 7.11
C SER A 461 -14.77 -2.67 7.30
N TRP A 462 -13.60 -2.02 7.19
CA TRP A 462 -12.31 -2.66 7.44
C TRP A 462 -12.17 -3.13 8.89
N ILE A 463 -12.49 -2.28 9.85
CA ILE A 463 -12.44 -2.64 11.28
C ILE A 463 -13.36 -3.82 11.59
N LEU A 464 -14.58 -3.85 11.04
CA LEU A 464 -15.48 -4.99 11.21
C LEU A 464 -14.92 -6.28 10.61
N LEU A 465 -14.30 -6.20 9.43
CA LEU A 465 -13.61 -7.35 8.83
C LEU A 465 -12.47 -7.84 9.72
N VAL A 466 -11.62 -6.95 10.22
CA VAL A 466 -10.53 -7.32 11.12
C VAL A 466 -11.09 -7.94 12.40
N LEU A 467 -11.99 -7.27 13.12
CA LEU A 467 -12.47 -7.77 14.41
C LEU A 467 -13.16 -9.13 14.31
N LEU A 468 -13.94 -9.37 13.26
CA LEU A 468 -14.75 -10.58 13.14
C LEU A 468 -14.06 -11.71 12.36
N TRP A 469 -13.31 -11.38 11.29
CA TRP A 469 -12.79 -12.37 10.35
C TRP A 469 -11.30 -12.66 10.48
N MET A 470 -10.54 -11.85 11.25
CA MET A 470 -9.09 -12.00 11.36
C MET A 470 -8.62 -13.43 11.68
N PRO A 471 -9.21 -14.16 12.64
CA PRO A 471 -8.79 -15.54 12.92
C PRO A 471 -8.99 -16.51 11.73
N THR A 472 -10.10 -16.36 11.02
CA THR A 472 -10.41 -17.16 9.82
C THR A 472 -9.44 -16.84 8.69
N VAL A 473 -9.17 -15.55 8.46
CA VAL A 473 -8.27 -15.11 7.39
C VAL A 473 -6.83 -15.53 7.68
N ASP A 474 -6.37 -15.42 8.93
CA ASP A 474 -5.05 -15.90 9.36
C ASP A 474 -4.90 -17.41 9.12
N TYR A 475 -5.90 -18.21 9.48
CA TYR A 475 -5.84 -19.65 9.23
C TYR A 475 -5.65 -19.99 7.75
N VAL A 476 -6.30 -19.27 6.84
CA VAL A 476 -6.22 -19.54 5.40
C VAL A 476 -4.93 -18.96 4.78
N ARG A 477 -4.46 -17.80 5.25
CA ARG A 477 -3.34 -17.06 4.63
C ARG A 477 -1.98 -17.33 5.27
N SER A 478 -1.92 -17.68 6.56
CA SER A 478 -0.68 -17.85 7.31
C SER A 478 0.02 -19.17 6.98
N TYR A 479 1.34 -19.13 6.98
CA TYR A 479 2.21 -20.30 6.90
C TYR A 479 2.69 -20.76 8.28
N ARG A 480 2.26 -20.14 9.38
CA ARG A 480 2.76 -20.40 10.73
C ARG A 480 2.71 -21.88 11.11
N THR A 481 1.55 -22.53 10.94
CA THR A 481 1.35 -23.94 11.29
C THR A 481 2.20 -24.86 10.42
N MET A 482 2.14 -24.67 9.09
CA MET A 482 2.95 -25.42 8.13
C MET A 482 4.45 -25.28 8.42
N SER A 483 4.91 -24.08 8.76
CA SER A 483 6.30 -23.80 9.09
C SER A 483 6.75 -24.52 10.35
N ALA A 484 5.90 -24.56 11.38
CA ALA A 484 6.17 -25.29 12.63
C ALA A 484 6.23 -26.81 12.39
N ASP A 485 5.29 -27.37 11.63
CA ASP A 485 5.28 -28.80 11.29
C ASP A 485 6.53 -29.20 10.49
N LEU A 486 6.92 -28.37 9.52
CA LEU A 486 8.11 -28.57 8.73
C LEU A 486 9.38 -28.45 9.59
N HIS A 487 9.45 -27.47 10.49
CA HIS A 487 10.56 -27.30 11.42
C HIS A 487 10.74 -28.56 12.29
N GLN A 488 9.66 -29.09 12.85
CA GLN A 488 9.70 -30.32 13.64
C GLN A 488 10.16 -31.53 12.82
N ALA A 489 9.78 -31.63 11.54
CA ALA A 489 10.25 -32.70 10.66
C ALA A 489 11.76 -32.59 10.39
N ILE A 490 12.27 -31.35 10.20
CA ILE A 490 13.69 -31.08 10.01
C ILE A 490 14.49 -31.46 11.27
N GLU A 491 14.05 -31.02 12.45
CA GLU A 491 14.71 -31.31 13.73
C GLU A 491 14.84 -32.82 13.98
N ARG A 492 13.79 -33.60 13.69
CA ARG A 492 13.82 -35.06 13.83
C ARG A 492 14.93 -35.68 12.99
N VAL A 493 15.09 -35.23 11.75
CA VAL A 493 16.08 -35.79 10.81
C VAL A 493 17.49 -35.34 11.19
N GLN A 494 17.66 -34.10 11.60
CA GLN A 494 18.95 -33.57 12.07
C GLN A 494 19.41 -34.26 13.36
N THR A 495 18.49 -34.56 14.28
CA THR A 495 18.78 -35.31 15.51
C THR A 495 19.29 -36.71 15.19
N VAL A 496 18.66 -37.41 14.24
CA VAL A 496 19.11 -38.73 13.77
C VAL A 496 20.48 -38.67 13.10
N ALA A 497 20.75 -37.62 12.31
CA ALA A 497 22.02 -37.42 11.63
C ALA A 497 23.16 -36.95 12.55
N GLY A 498 22.84 -36.43 13.75
CA GLY A 498 23.80 -35.89 14.70
C GLY A 498 24.48 -34.58 14.26
N ARG A 499 23.98 -33.92 13.21
CA ARG A 499 24.53 -32.67 12.66
C ARG A 499 23.46 -31.86 11.92
N PRO A 500 23.61 -30.52 11.81
CA PRO A 500 22.74 -29.71 10.96
C PRO A 500 22.88 -30.14 9.50
N LEU A 501 21.75 -30.24 8.80
CA LEU A 501 21.67 -30.62 7.40
C LEU A 501 21.20 -29.42 6.59
N CYS A 502 21.90 -29.12 5.49
CA CYS A 502 21.47 -28.06 4.58
C CYS A 502 20.25 -28.49 3.77
N ILE A 503 19.44 -27.50 3.38
CA ILE A 503 18.16 -27.69 2.70
C ILE A 503 18.20 -26.89 1.41
N SER A 504 18.06 -27.56 0.27
CA SER A 504 17.84 -26.89 -1.02
C SER A 504 16.36 -26.72 -1.32
N ALA A 505 16.01 -25.79 -2.20
CA ALA A 505 14.62 -25.54 -2.57
C ALA A 505 14.38 -25.70 -4.08
N VAL A 506 13.25 -26.31 -4.45
CA VAL A 506 12.81 -26.38 -5.86
C VAL A 506 11.36 -25.91 -5.98
N GLY A 507 11.15 -24.91 -6.85
CA GLY A 507 9.83 -24.33 -7.13
C GLY A 507 9.25 -23.52 -5.97
N LEU A 508 10.03 -23.27 -4.91
CA LEU A 508 9.58 -22.56 -3.72
C LEU A 508 9.35 -21.08 -4.05
N SER A 509 8.14 -20.61 -3.81
CA SER A 509 7.79 -19.20 -3.98
C SER A 509 8.45 -18.34 -2.90
N GLN A 510 8.81 -17.10 -3.27
CA GLN A 510 9.43 -16.13 -2.35
C GLN A 510 8.59 -15.92 -1.08
N GLY A 511 7.26 -15.88 -1.19
CA GLY A 511 6.36 -15.75 -0.03
C GLY A 511 6.42 -16.94 0.93
N ALA A 512 6.52 -18.17 0.40
CA ALA A 512 6.69 -19.35 1.24
C ALA A 512 8.07 -19.35 1.90
N GLN A 513 9.14 -19.10 1.15
CA GLN A 513 10.50 -18.99 1.65
C GLN A 513 10.63 -17.93 2.77
N ALA A 514 10.13 -16.73 2.53
CA ALA A 514 10.10 -15.65 3.53
C ALA A 514 9.31 -16.04 4.77
N SER A 515 8.16 -16.71 4.63
CA SER A 515 7.37 -17.14 5.78
C SER A 515 8.10 -18.19 6.62
N LEU A 516 8.76 -19.16 5.99
CA LEU A 516 9.53 -20.19 6.68
C LEU A 516 10.69 -19.58 7.48
N PHE A 517 11.33 -18.55 6.93
CA PHE A 517 12.36 -17.77 7.63
C PHE A 517 11.78 -16.96 8.81
N VAL A 518 10.69 -16.20 8.58
CA VAL A 518 10.08 -15.34 9.60
C VAL A 518 9.58 -16.12 10.82
N PHE A 519 8.95 -17.29 10.62
CA PHE A 519 8.38 -18.07 11.72
C PHE A 519 9.38 -18.98 12.43
N ASN A 520 10.23 -19.71 11.70
CA ASN A 520 11.10 -20.75 12.28
C ASN A 520 12.55 -20.71 11.78
N ARG A 521 13.00 -19.60 11.16
CA ARG A 521 14.38 -19.43 10.65
C ARG A 521 14.86 -20.57 9.76
N ILE A 522 13.94 -21.15 9.00
CA ILE A 522 14.29 -22.19 8.02
C ILE A 522 14.88 -21.48 6.80
N GLU A 523 16.19 -21.61 6.66
CA GLU A 523 16.93 -21.11 5.50
C GLU A 523 17.04 -22.19 4.43
N VAL A 524 16.99 -21.76 3.17
CA VAL A 524 17.19 -22.62 2.01
C VAL A 524 18.37 -22.10 1.19
N THR A 525 19.15 -23.02 0.64
CA THR A 525 20.28 -22.72 -0.23
C THR A 525 19.98 -23.13 -1.67
N ASP A 526 20.67 -22.52 -2.63
CA ASP A 526 20.61 -22.92 -4.04
C ASP A 526 21.52 -24.11 -4.35
N ASP A 527 22.27 -24.60 -3.36
CA ASP A 527 23.14 -25.77 -3.49
C ASP A 527 22.33 -27.07 -3.58
N MET A 528 22.20 -27.59 -4.80
CA MET A 528 21.49 -28.85 -5.09
C MET A 528 22.19 -30.10 -4.54
N SER A 529 23.41 -29.99 -4.00
CA SER A 529 24.10 -31.10 -3.34
C SER A 529 23.57 -31.37 -1.92
N CYS A 530 22.67 -30.52 -1.42
CA CYS A 530 22.10 -30.67 -0.08
C CYS A 530 21.32 -31.98 0.10
N PRO A 531 21.48 -32.65 1.25
CA PRO A 531 20.82 -33.93 1.53
C PRO A 531 19.31 -33.79 1.71
N LEU A 532 18.83 -32.59 2.04
CA LEU A 532 17.40 -32.28 2.16
C LEU A 532 16.98 -31.35 1.01
N LEU A 533 15.83 -31.63 0.44
CA LEU A 533 15.21 -30.87 -0.63
C LEU A 533 13.78 -30.49 -0.23
N LEU A 534 13.50 -29.21 -0.16
CA LEU A 534 12.15 -28.66 0.03
C LEU A 534 11.55 -28.33 -1.34
N GLN A 535 10.47 -29.03 -1.68
CA GLN A 535 9.79 -28.84 -2.94
C GLN A 535 8.42 -28.22 -2.73
N GLN A 536 8.13 -27.12 -3.45
CA GLN A 536 6.76 -26.65 -3.66
C GLN A 536 6.23 -27.21 -4.98
N THR A 537 5.04 -27.80 -4.94
CA THR A 537 4.34 -28.41 -6.07
C THR A 537 2.83 -28.25 -5.89
N THR A 538 2.03 -28.91 -6.72
CA THR A 538 0.57 -28.92 -6.58
C THR A 538 0.04 -30.30 -6.24
N ALA A 539 -1.11 -30.35 -5.56
CA ALA A 539 -1.82 -31.59 -5.25
C ALA A 539 -2.14 -32.40 -6.51
N GLU A 540 -2.43 -31.74 -7.63
CA GLU A 540 -2.67 -32.39 -8.91
C GLU A 540 -1.41 -33.07 -9.46
N ARG A 541 -0.27 -32.37 -9.49
CA ARG A 541 0.99 -32.95 -9.98
C ARG A 541 1.47 -34.13 -9.13
N LEU A 542 1.20 -34.09 -7.82
CA LEU A 542 1.46 -35.22 -6.93
C LEU A 542 0.58 -36.43 -7.26
N ARG A 543 -0.72 -36.22 -7.47
CA ARG A 543 -1.65 -37.30 -7.84
C ARG A 543 -1.30 -37.94 -9.18
N GLN A 544 -0.82 -37.14 -10.13
CA GLN A 544 -0.41 -37.58 -11.46
C GLN A 544 1.00 -38.19 -11.49
N GLY A 545 1.77 -38.12 -10.40
CA GLY A 545 3.16 -38.62 -10.37
C GLY A 545 4.14 -37.82 -11.23
N ILE A 546 3.81 -36.57 -11.58
CA ILE A 546 4.63 -35.69 -12.44
C ILE A 546 5.28 -34.53 -11.66
N ALA A 547 5.22 -34.59 -10.33
CA ALA A 547 5.93 -33.65 -9.47
C ALA A 547 7.46 -33.88 -9.50
N GLY A 548 7.92 -35.06 -9.91
CA GLY A 548 9.34 -35.41 -9.98
C GLY A 548 9.95 -35.75 -8.61
N PHE A 549 11.22 -36.12 -8.62
CA PHE A 549 12.02 -36.54 -7.44
C PHE A 549 11.57 -37.83 -6.73
N ASP A 550 10.54 -38.53 -7.21
CA ASP A 550 9.99 -39.71 -6.53
C ASP A 550 10.88 -40.97 -6.58
N ARG A 551 11.82 -41.05 -7.55
CA ARG A 551 12.63 -42.28 -7.77
C ARG A 551 13.89 -42.41 -6.90
N ASN A 552 14.42 -41.31 -6.36
CA ASN A 552 15.67 -41.29 -5.58
C ASN A 552 15.58 -40.47 -4.28
N THR A 553 14.36 -40.20 -3.80
CA THR A 553 14.15 -39.47 -2.55
C THR A 553 13.18 -40.18 -1.62
N ALA A 554 13.36 -39.99 -0.32
CA ALA A 554 12.37 -40.38 0.69
C ALA A 554 11.58 -39.14 1.12
N THR A 555 10.24 -39.22 1.11
CA THR A 555 9.41 -38.13 1.63
C THR A 555 9.40 -38.19 3.16
N LEU A 556 9.98 -37.18 3.80
CA LEU A 556 10.05 -37.04 5.25
C LEU A 556 8.82 -36.34 5.82
N TRP A 557 8.28 -35.38 5.05
CA TRP A 557 7.09 -34.62 5.41
C TRP A 557 6.37 -34.12 4.16
N SER A 558 5.05 -34.01 4.24
CA SER A 558 4.21 -33.43 3.19
C SER A 558 3.05 -32.68 3.81
N GLY A 559 2.78 -31.46 3.33
CA GLY A 559 1.75 -30.60 3.90
C GLY A 559 1.31 -29.47 2.99
N SER A 560 0.46 -28.60 3.53
CA SER A 560 -0.03 -27.36 2.91
C SER A 560 -0.24 -26.31 3.98
N ARG A 561 -0.33 -25.04 3.58
CA ARG A 561 -0.84 -23.99 4.47
C ARG A 561 -2.35 -24.17 4.65
N GLY A 562 -2.83 -24.02 5.89
CA GLY A 562 -4.26 -23.97 6.24
C GLY A 562 -5.18 -24.83 5.36
N ALA A 563 -6.17 -24.17 4.76
CA ALA A 563 -7.14 -24.79 3.86
C ALA A 563 -6.74 -24.81 2.37
N ASP A 564 -5.46 -24.57 2.02
CA ASP A 564 -5.02 -24.54 0.63
C ASP A 564 -5.20 -25.91 -0.04
N ARG A 565 -5.89 -25.91 -1.18
CA ARG A 565 -6.26 -27.11 -1.93
C ARG A 565 -5.29 -27.41 -3.06
N PHE A 566 -4.53 -26.41 -3.50
CA PHE A 566 -3.71 -26.47 -4.70
C PHE A 566 -2.26 -26.67 -4.32
N ASP A 567 -1.70 -25.77 -3.51
CA ASP A 567 -0.29 -25.80 -3.15
C ASP A 567 0.03 -26.94 -2.19
N ARG A 568 1.10 -27.68 -2.47
CA ARG A 568 1.63 -28.75 -1.64
C ARG A 568 3.13 -28.59 -1.48
N TYR A 569 3.62 -28.87 -0.28
CA TYR A 569 5.02 -28.76 0.07
C TYR A 569 5.51 -30.13 0.54
N ARG A 570 6.68 -30.56 0.08
CA ARG A 570 7.31 -31.82 0.48
C ARG A 570 8.72 -31.57 0.97
N LEU A 571 9.07 -32.15 2.11
CA LEU A 571 10.46 -32.29 2.54
C LEU A 571 10.94 -33.66 2.10
N LEU A 572 11.96 -33.68 1.24
CA LEU A 572 12.52 -34.88 0.64
C LEU A 572 13.96 -35.06 1.12
N GLN A 573 14.34 -36.30 1.43
CA GLN A 573 15.74 -36.67 1.66
C GLN A 573 16.30 -37.30 0.39
N ILE A 574 17.35 -36.71 -0.16
CA ILE A 574 18.05 -37.27 -1.32
C ILE A 574 18.86 -38.48 -0.85
N LYS A 575 18.59 -39.65 -1.44
CA LYS A 575 19.41 -40.84 -1.19
C LYS A 575 20.69 -40.72 -2.01
N PRO A 576 21.88 -41.05 -1.46
CA PRO A 576 23.08 -41.16 -2.26
C PRO A 576 22.82 -42.16 -3.41
N GLN A 577 23.22 -41.82 -4.63
CA GLN A 577 23.26 -42.82 -5.70
C GLN A 577 24.20 -43.95 -5.24
N GLN A 578 23.65 -45.17 -5.13
CA GLN A 578 24.43 -46.38 -4.89
C GLN A 578 25.22 -46.77 -6.13
#